data_AF-A0AAU9VSB4-F1
#
_entry.id   AF-A0AAU9VSB4-F1
#
_cell.length_a   1.000
_cell.length_b   1.000
_cell.length_c   1.000
_cell.angle_alpha   90.00
_cell.angle_beta   90.00
_cell.angle_gamma   90.00
#
_symmetry.space_group_name_H-M   'P 1'
#
loop_
_entity.id
_entity.type
_entity.pdbx_description
1 polymer ?
#
loop_
_entity_poly.entity_id
_entity_poly.type
_entity_poly.pdbx_seq_one_letter_code
_entity_poly.pdbx_strand_id
1 'polypeptide(L)'
;MKPMTSAIKLILVIVLWSQSVLGRSTRCPLMENFLKYYPDDPEAQTECIACPECPPGLGLVPQCGSKITNYTTIKCEPCQLNKTFSDNHGFESCRSCHDCGLKNVIQQCTPSQNRKCGTKCPERHYLDENGFCQECYFCCPSVDETGRMKKCKEIGMGEVLAVS
;
A
#
# COMPACT_ATOMS: atom_id res chain seq x y z
N MET A 1 -39.01 -59.00 -27.70
CA MET A 1 -38.62 -58.01 -26.66
C MET A 1 -37.14 -58.21 -26.35
N LYS A 2 -36.26 -57.36 -26.89
CA LYS A 2 -34.81 -57.41 -26.65
C LYS A 2 -34.49 -56.56 -25.42
N PRO A 3 -33.64 -57.00 -24.48
CA PRO A 3 -33.47 -56.30 -23.22
C PRO A 3 -32.73 -54.99 -23.44
N MET A 4 -33.48 -53.89 -23.29
CA MET A 4 -33.02 -52.50 -23.30
C MET A 4 -32.31 -52.17 -21.99
N THR A 5 -31.35 -53.00 -21.56
CA THR A 5 -30.66 -52.85 -20.27
C THR A 5 -29.15 -52.70 -20.43
N SER A 6 -28.58 -53.14 -21.56
CA SER A 6 -27.15 -53.03 -21.85
C SER A 6 -26.74 -51.59 -22.23
N ALA A 7 -27.54 -50.92 -23.08
CA ALA A 7 -27.26 -49.55 -23.51
C ALA A 7 -27.37 -48.54 -22.35
N ILE A 8 -28.32 -48.73 -21.44
CA ILE A 8 -28.55 -47.83 -20.28
C ILE A 8 -27.37 -47.90 -19.30
N LYS A 9 -26.81 -49.10 -19.06
CA LYS A 9 -25.61 -49.25 -18.22
C LYS A 9 -24.38 -48.59 -18.85
N LEU A 10 -24.23 -48.68 -20.17
CA LEU A 10 -23.11 -48.04 -20.86
C LEU A 10 -23.20 -46.51 -20.79
N ILE A 11 -24.39 -45.94 -20.98
CA ILE A 11 -24.63 -44.49 -20.89
C ILE A 11 -24.39 -43.97 -19.47
N LEU A 12 -24.83 -44.68 -18.43
CA LEU A 12 -24.56 -44.30 -17.03
C LEU A 12 -23.06 -44.27 -16.71
N VAL A 13 -22.28 -45.22 -17.24
CA VAL A 13 -20.81 -45.21 -17.08
C VAL A 13 -20.19 -44.01 -17.80
N ILE A 14 -20.65 -43.65 -18.99
CA ILE A 14 -20.10 -42.51 -19.75
C ILE A 14 -20.46 -41.16 -19.09
N VAL A 15 -21.65 -41.04 -18.50
CA VAL A 15 -22.09 -39.81 -17.78
C VAL A 15 -21.40 -39.67 -16.41
N LEU A 16 -21.00 -40.78 -15.77
CA LEU A 16 -20.25 -40.75 -14.51
C LEU A 16 -18.75 -40.41 -14.69
N TRP A 17 -18.18 -40.60 -15.89
CA TRP A 17 -16.77 -40.30 -16.18
C TRP A 17 -16.57 -38.93 -16.86
N SER A 18 -17.64 -38.20 -17.16
CA SER A 18 -17.57 -36.88 -17.81
C SER A 18 -17.65 -35.69 -16.85
N GLN A 19 -17.80 -35.92 -15.53
CA GLN A 19 -17.94 -34.83 -14.55
C GLN A 19 -16.62 -34.25 -14.03
N SER A 20 -15.48 -34.57 -14.64
CA SER A 20 -14.16 -34.12 -14.17
C SER A 20 -13.44 -33.20 -15.14
N VAL A 21 -14.16 -32.34 -15.85
CA VAL A 21 -13.57 -31.13 -16.46
C VAL A 21 -14.34 -29.89 -15.98
N LEU A 22 -14.56 -29.79 -14.67
CA LEU A 22 -14.58 -28.45 -14.07
C LEU A 22 -13.13 -27.97 -14.14
N GLY A 23 -12.77 -27.33 -15.25
CA GLY A 23 -11.52 -26.60 -15.36
C GLY A 23 -11.35 -25.79 -14.09
N ARG A 24 -10.28 -26.09 -13.34
CA ARG A 24 -9.94 -25.37 -12.13
C ARG A 24 -9.89 -23.90 -12.52
N SER A 25 -10.91 -23.14 -12.12
CA SER A 25 -10.95 -21.69 -12.31
C SER A 25 -9.84 -21.13 -11.45
N THR A 26 -8.63 -21.13 -12.01
CA THR A 26 -7.45 -20.58 -11.36
C THR A 26 -7.58 -19.09 -11.60
N ARG A 27 -8.40 -18.44 -10.77
CA ARG A 27 -8.50 -16.99 -10.76
C ARG A 27 -7.08 -16.44 -10.65
N CYS A 28 -6.78 -15.44 -11.47
CA CYS A 28 -5.48 -14.79 -11.45
C CYS A 28 -5.21 -14.21 -10.05
N PRO A 29 -4.14 -14.64 -9.35
CA PRO A 29 -3.82 -14.08 -8.05
C PRO A 29 -3.19 -12.70 -8.25
N LEU A 30 -4.04 -11.67 -8.27
CA LEU A 30 -3.66 -10.28 -8.56
C LEU A 30 -2.71 -9.65 -7.54
N MET A 31 -2.45 -10.31 -6.39
CA MET A 31 -1.46 -9.79 -5.44
C MET A 31 -0.03 -9.83 -5.98
N GLU A 32 0.26 -10.75 -6.90
CA GLU A 32 1.61 -10.99 -7.44
C GLU A 32 1.63 -11.02 -8.98
N ASN A 33 0.47 -10.75 -9.62
CA ASN A 33 0.31 -10.89 -11.06
C ASN A 33 -0.52 -9.77 -11.67
N PHE A 34 -0.22 -9.42 -12.91
CA PHE A 34 -1.10 -8.68 -13.80
C PHE A 34 -2.08 -9.62 -14.48
N LEU A 35 -3.32 -9.15 -14.71
CA LEU A 35 -4.26 -9.81 -15.60
C LEU A 35 -4.18 -9.16 -16.98
N LYS A 36 -3.60 -9.87 -17.95
CA LYS A 36 -3.47 -9.39 -19.32
C LYS A 36 -4.66 -9.84 -20.17
N TYR A 37 -5.16 -8.94 -21.00
CA TYR A 37 -6.23 -9.19 -21.96
C TYR A 37 -5.93 -8.62 -23.34
N TYR A 38 -6.66 -9.11 -24.34
CA TYR A 38 -6.49 -8.78 -25.75
C TYR A 38 -7.74 -8.05 -26.25
N PRO A 39 -7.71 -6.71 -26.40
CA PRO A 39 -8.88 -5.96 -26.82
C PRO A 39 -9.31 -6.27 -28.28
N ASP A 40 -8.36 -6.67 -29.12
CA ASP A 40 -8.60 -6.98 -30.54
C ASP A 40 -9.04 -8.44 -30.79
N ASP A 41 -8.95 -9.28 -29.76
CA ASP A 41 -9.34 -10.69 -29.81
C ASP A 41 -10.06 -11.07 -28.51
N PRO A 42 -11.39 -10.85 -28.41
CA PRO A 42 -12.15 -11.15 -27.21
C PRO A 42 -12.32 -12.66 -26.95
N GLU A 43 -12.03 -13.52 -27.95
CA GLU A 43 -12.01 -14.98 -27.78
C GLU A 43 -10.67 -15.45 -27.20
N ALA A 44 -9.63 -14.63 -27.26
CA ALA A 44 -8.34 -14.92 -26.67
C ALA A 44 -8.45 -15.07 -25.15
N GLN A 45 -7.74 -16.08 -24.64
CA GLN A 45 -7.68 -16.35 -23.22
C GLN A 45 -6.88 -15.25 -22.50
N THR A 46 -7.40 -14.78 -21.36
CA THR A 46 -6.66 -13.87 -20.48
C THR A 46 -5.46 -14.57 -19.85
N GLU A 47 -4.36 -13.84 -19.71
CA GLU A 47 -3.11 -14.35 -19.13
C GLU A 47 -2.84 -13.76 -17.75
N CYS A 48 -2.18 -14.54 -16.91
CA CYS A 48 -1.59 -14.06 -15.66
C CYS A 48 -0.09 -13.89 -15.85
N ILE A 49 0.39 -12.67 -15.62
CA ILE A 49 1.80 -12.33 -15.77
C ILE A 49 2.34 -11.94 -14.41
N ALA A 50 3.37 -12.65 -13.93
CA ALA A 50 4.04 -12.31 -12.68
C ALA A 50 4.58 -10.88 -12.72
N CYS A 51 4.40 -10.15 -11.62
CA CYS A 51 4.92 -8.80 -11.50
C CYS A 51 6.44 -8.82 -11.37
N PRO A 52 7.18 -8.07 -12.21
CA PRO A 52 8.63 -7.98 -12.08
C PRO A 52 9.00 -7.13 -10.86
N GLU A 53 10.11 -7.49 -10.22
CA GLU A 53 10.66 -6.73 -9.10
C GLU A 53 11.55 -5.59 -9.60
N CYS A 54 11.42 -4.43 -8.97
CA CYS A 54 12.23 -3.26 -9.16
C CYS A 54 13.24 -3.11 -8.01
N PRO A 55 14.47 -2.66 -8.27
CA PRO A 55 15.43 -2.32 -7.23
C PRO A 55 15.00 -1.06 -6.44
N PRO A 56 15.55 -0.86 -5.22
CA PRO A 56 15.33 0.37 -4.47
C PRO A 56 15.64 1.61 -5.30
N GLY A 57 14.83 2.66 -5.15
CA GLY A 57 14.91 3.85 -6.00
C GLY A 57 14.02 3.82 -7.25
N LEU A 58 13.53 2.63 -7.65
CA LEU A 58 12.62 2.45 -8.76
C LEU A 58 11.30 1.84 -8.28
N GLY A 59 10.20 2.17 -8.96
CA GLY A 59 8.87 1.60 -8.71
C GLY A 59 8.23 1.04 -9.98
N LEU A 60 7.40 0.01 -9.82
CA LEU A 60 6.75 -0.68 -10.93
C LEU A 60 5.61 0.17 -11.51
N VAL A 61 5.61 0.33 -12.83
CA VAL A 61 4.56 1.01 -13.60
C VAL A 61 4.10 0.13 -14.76
N PRO A 62 2.79 -0.18 -14.88
CA PRO A 62 1.71 0.12 -13.93
C PRO A 62 1.82 -0.69 -12.64
N GLN A 63 1.06 -0.32 -11.61
CA GLN A 63 1.05 -1.03 -10.32
C GLN A 63 0.67 -2.50 -10.49
N CYS A 64 1.41 -3.39 -9.82
CA CYS A 64 1.10 -4.83 -9.76
C CYS A 64 -0.37 -5.06 -9.36
N GLY A 65 -1.00 -6.11 -9.91
CA GLY A 65 -2.41 -6.42 -9.68
C GLY A 65 -3.38 -5.66 -10.56
N SER A 66 -2.89 -4.74 -11.40
CA SER A 66 -3.72 -4.08 -12.42
C SER A 66 -4.05 -5.01 -13.59
N LYS A 67 -5.15 -4.69 -14.28
CA LYS A 67 -5.50 -5.30 -15.56
C LYS A 67 -4.80 -4.55 -16.68
N ILE A 68 -4.07 -5.25 -17.54
CA ILE A 68 -3.25 -4.66 -18.59
C ILE A 68 -3.64 -5.19 -19.96
N THR A 69 -3.41 -4.40 -21.00
CA THR A 69 -3.57 -4.86 -22.39
C THR A 69 -2.27 -5.50 -22.88
N ASN A 70 -2.32 -6.18 -24.02
CA ASN A 70 -1.12 -6.59 -24.76
C ASN A 70 -0.22 -5.43 -25.22
N TYR A 71 -0.72 -4.19 -25.21
CA TYR A 71 0.05 -2.99 -25.56
C TYR A 71 0.67 -2.28 -24.35
N THR A 72 0.32 -2.70 -23.14
CA THR A 72 0.78 -2.03 -21.92
C THR A 72 2.25 -2.34 -21.67
N THR A 73 3.08 -1.30 -21.57
CA THR A 73 4.50 -1.43 -21.20
C THR A 73 4.63 -1.54 -19.69
N ILE A 74 5.25 -2.62 -19.21
CA ILE A 74 5.61 -2.82 -17.81
C ILE A 74 7.07 -2.42 -17.64
N LYS A 75 7.37 -1.51 -16.72
CA LYS A 75 8.73 -1.02 -16.48
C LYS A 75 8.93 -0.55 -15.04
N CYS A 76 10.19 -0.53 -14.62
CA CYS A 76 10.62 0.14 -13.41
C CYS A 76 10.97 1.59 -13.73
N GLU A 77 10.28 2.54 -13.10
CA GLU A 77 10.54 3.97 -13.27
C GLU A 77 11.19 4.58 -12.02
N PRO A 78 12.07 5.58 -12.17
CA PRO A 78 12.69 6.26 -11.03
C PRO A 78 11.68 6.97 -10.14
N CYS A 79 11.82 6.79 -8.82
CA CYS A 79 11.07 7.57 -7.85
C CYS A 79 11.55 9.04 -7.83
N GLN A 80 10.63 9.95 -7.55
CA GLN A 80 10.88 11.39 -7.63
C GLN A 80 11.48 11.91 -6.32
N LEU A 81 12.66 12.53 -6.40
CA LEU A 81 13.33 13.13 -5.24
C LEU A 81 12.37 14.03 -4.45
N ASN A 82 12.38 13.88 -3.11
CA ASN A 82 11.51 14.61 -2.17
C ASN A 82 9.99 14.38 -2.33
N LYS A 83 9.54 13.51 -3.24
CA LYS A 83 8.11 13.25 -3.50
C LYS A 83 7.73 11.79 -3.31
N THR A 84 8.49 10.86 -3.89
CA THR A 84 8.22 9.43 -3.78
C THR A 84 9.50 8.62 -3.53
N PHE A 85 9.35 7.42 -2.99
CA PHE A 85 10.45 6.50 -2.68
C PHE A 85 10.07 5.03 -2.88
N SER A 86 11.08 4.18 -3.00
CA SER A 86 11.00 2.72 -2.96
C SER A 86 12.24 2.19 -2.24
N ASP A 87 12.09 1.62 -1.05
CA ASP A 87 13.19 1.25 -0.14
C ASP A 87 13.49 -0.25 -0.12
N ASN A 88 12.76 -1.05 -0.89
CA ASN A 88 12.93 -2.49 -1.00
C ASN A 88 13.08 -2.93 -2.46
N HIS A 89 13.59 -4.15 -2.63
CA HIS A 89 13.44 -4.86 -3.89
C HIS A 89 12.03 -5.46 -3.91
N GLY A 90 11.21 -5.11 -4.91
CA GLY A 90 9.82 -5.56 -4.95
C GLY A 90 9.03 -4.99 -6.13
N PHE A 91 7.76 -5.36 -6.21
CA PHE A 91 6.86 -5.04 -7.32
C PHE A 91 5.92 -3.86 -7.02
N GLU A 92 6.15 -3.12 -5.94
CA GLU A 92 5.36 -1.95 -5.59
C GLU A 92 5.71 -0.75 -6.50
N SER A 93 4.72 0.10 -6.75
CA SER A 93 4.97 1.43 -7.32
C SER A 93 5.63 2.34 -6.26
N CYS A 94 6.30 3.40 -6.71
CA CYS A 94 6.90 4.37 -5.78
C CYS A 94 5.84 4.93 -4.81
N ARG A 95 6.14 4.88 -3.51
CA ARG A 95 5.26 5.35 -2.44
C ARG A 95 5.52 6.82 -2.15
N SER A 96 4.48 7.57 -1.78
CA SER A 96 4.64 8.96 -1.37
C SER A 96 5.52 9.06 -0.13
N CYS A 97 6.45 10.02 -0.14
CA CYS A 97 7.24 10.35 1.04
C CYS A 97 6.32 10.74 2.21
N HIS A 98 6.70 10.32 3.41
CA HIS A 98 5.99 10.72 4.63
C HIS A 98 6.06 12.24 4.82
N ASP A 99 4.97 12.81 5.32
CA ASP A 99 4.87 14.22 5.68
C ASP A 99 5.08 14.38 7.20
N CYS A 100 6.01 15.26 7.58
CA CYS A 100 6.29 15.53 8.98
C CYS A 100 5.39 16.60 9.59
N GLY A 101 4.59 17.29 8.77
CA GLY A 101 3.85 18.47 9.21
C GLY A 101 4.82 19.48 9.84
N LEU A 102 4.51 19.89 11.07
CA LEU A 102 5.35 20.83 11.83
C LEU A 102 6.57 20.18 12.49
N LYS A 103 6.66 18.85 12.56
CA LYS A 103 7.80 18.19 13.19
C LYS A 103 9.06 18.38 12.36
N ASN A 104 10.20 18.47 13.01
CA ASN A 104 11.48 18.56 12.33
C ASN A 104 11.76 17.29 11.50
N VAL A 105 12.37 17.47 10.32
CA VAL A 105 12.84 16.35 9.49
C VAL A 105 14.21 15.89 9.99
N ILE A 106 14.34 14.60 10.33
CA ILE A 106 15.61 14.00 10.74
C ILE A 106 16.30 13.25 9.60
N GLN A 107 15.54 12.82 8.59
CA GLN A 107 16.05 12.20 7.37
C GLN A 107 15.23 12.72 6.20
N GLN A 108 15.90 13.30 5.20
CA GLN A 108 15.24 13.74 3.98
C GLN A 108 14.74 12.55 3.16
N CYS A 109 13.70 12.78 2.35
CA CYS A 109 13.23 11.75 1.44
C CYS A 109 14.12 11.68 0.20
N THR A 110 14.57 10.49 -0.14
CA THR A 110 15.32 10.22 -1.37
C THR A 110 14.57 9.18 -2.20
N PRO A 111 14.92 8.97 -3.48
CA PRO A 111 14.26 7.95 -4.28
C PRO A 111 14.26 6.56 -3.64
N SER A 112 15.28 6.24 -2.82
CA SER A 112 15.42 4.94 -2.16
C SER A 112 15.11 4.93 -0.66
N GLN A 113 14.70 6.05 -0.09
CA GLN A 113 14.48 6.16 1.36
C GLN A 113 13.34 7.10 1.71
N ASN A 114 12.46 6.66 2.60
CA ASN A 114 11.40 7.50 3.12
C ASN A 114 11.93 8.67 3.98
N ARG A 115 11.15 9.74 4.08
CA ARG A 115 11.35 10.79 5.08
C ARG A 115 11.14 10.22 6.48
N LYS A 116 12.02 10.58 7.41
CA LYS A 116 11.81 10.33 8.85
C LYS A 116 11.62 11.65 9.59
N CYS A 117 10.64 11.66 10.48
CA CYS A 117 10.30 12.81 11.31
C CYS A 117 10.86 12.62 12.72
N GLY A 118 11.39 13.70 13.29
CA GLY A 118 11.75 13.75 14.69
C GLY A 118 10.55 14.09 15.57
N THR A 119 10.85 14.46 16.81
CA THR A 119 9.88 14.85 17.84
C THR A 119 9.96 16.33 18.19
N LYS A 120 10.85 17.11 17.55
CA LYS A 120 10.97 18.54 17.84
C LYS A 120 9.90 19.31 17.08
N CYS A 121 9.18 20.14 17.83
CA CYS A 121 8.24 21.11 17.31
C CYS A 121 8.92 22.48 17.15
N PRO A 122 8.38 23.36 16.28
CA PRO A 122 8.84 24.73 16.18
C PRO A 122 8.60 25.50 17.48
N GLU A 123 9.18 26.69 17.60
CA GLU A 123 8.92 27.55 18.75
C GLU A 123 7.41 27.79 18.94
N ARG A 124 7.01 27.97 20.20
CA ARG A 124 5.60 28.13 20.61
C ARG A 124 4.70 26.91 20.31
N HIS A 125 5.28 25.73 20.08
CA HIS A 125 4.53 24.49 19.93
C HIS A 125 5.07 23.40 20.85
N TYR A 126 4.20 22.50 21.31
CA TYR A 126 4.55 21.30 22.05
C TYR A 126 4.09 20.05 21.27
N LEU A 127 4.74 18.91 21.50
CA LEU A 127 4.30 17.63 20.92
C LEU A 127 3.23 17.03 21.82
N ASP A 128 2.05 16.75 21.26
CA ASP A 128 0.95 16.08 21.98
C ASP A 128 1.14 14.55 22.04
N GLU A 129 0.26 13.87 22.78
CA GLU A 129 0.27 12.41 22.94
C GLU A 129 0.00 11.65 21.63
N ASN A 130 -0.64 12.29 20.65
CA ASN A 130 -0.90 11.74 19.33
C ASN A 130 0.30 11.94 18.38
N GLY A 131 1.37 12.60 18.83
CA GLY A 131 2.57 12.87 18.06
C GLY A 131 2.42 14.02 17.06
N PHE A 132 1.52 14.98 17.30
CA PHE A 132 1.37 16.20 16.51
C PHE A 132 1.85 17.43 17.30
N CYS A 133 2.36 18.43 16.59
CA CYS A 133 2.74 19.69 17.23
C CYS A 133 1.51 20.59 17.38
N GLN A 134 1.22 20.99 18.62
CA GLN A 134 0.11 21.87 18.97
C GLN A 134 0.63 23.23 19.42
N GLU A 135 -0.05 24.30 19.02
CA GLU A 135 0.32 25.67 19.35
C GLU A 135 0.06 25.99 20.85
N CYS A 136 0.95 26.73 21.48
CA CYS A 136 0.96 27.01 22.92
C CYS A 136 -0.15 27.96 23.44
N TYR A 137 -1.18 28.28 22.65
CA TYR A 137 -2.18 29.32 23.01
C TYR A 137 -3.39 28.79 23.76
N PHE A 138 -3.54 27.47 23.89
CA PHE A 138 -4.71 26.86 24.53
C PHE A 138 -4.74 26.98 26.07
N CYS A 139 -3.75 27.61 26.71
CA CYS A 139 -3.73 27.71 28.17
C CYS A 139 -3.90 29.16 28.68
N CYS A 140 -5.12 29.43 29.16
CA CYS A 140 -5.48 30.44 30.16
C CYS A 140 -5.41 31.93 29.74
N PRO A 141 -6.57 32.61 29.60
CA PRO A 141 -6.67 34.05 29.36
C PRO A 141 -5.98 34.94 30.40
N SER A 142 -5.73 34.42 31.61
CA SER A 142 -5.22 35.17 32.76
C SER A 142 -3.69 35.24 32.88
N VAL A 143 -2.94 34.59 31.98
CA VAL A 143 -1.46 34.56 32.03
C VAL A 143 -0.88 35.42 30.91
N ASP A 144 0.13 36.24 31.18
CA ASP A 144 0.85 37.00 30.14
C ASP A 144 1.61 36.06 29.17
N GLU A 145 1.96 36.57 27.98
CA GLU A 145 2.57 35.76 26.92
C GLU A 145 3.91 35.11 27.30
N THR A 146 4.69 35.78 28.16
CA THR A 146 6.01 35.27 28.58
C THR A 146 5.84 34.13 29.60
N GLY A 147 4.86 34.25 30.50
CA GLY A 147 4.45 33.21 31.43
C GLY A 147 3.81 32.01 30.73
N ARG A 148 3.00 32.23 29.68
CA ARG A 148 2.45 31.15 28.84
C ARG A 148 3.56 30.36 28.14
N MET A 149 4.57 31.06 27.59
CA MET A 149 5.70 30.42 26.92
C MET A 149 6.56 29.58 27.88
N LYS A 150 6.74 30.07 29.12
CA LYS A 150 7.48 29.36 30.17
C LYS A 150 6.76 28.09 30.62
N LYS A 151 5.44 28.15 30.86
CA LYS A 151 4.63 26.97 31.17
C LYS A 151 4.64 25.95 30.03
N CYS A 152 4.59 26.40 28.78
CA CYS A 152 4.70 25.48 27.63
C CYS A 152 6.04 24.73 27.57
N LYS A 153 7.14 25.37 28.02
CA LYS A 153 8.45 24.71 28.20
C LYS A 153 8.47 23.75 29.39
N GLU A 154 7.71 24.02 30.46
CA GLU A 154 7.59 23.14 31.62
C GLU A 154 6.65 21.92 31.36
N ILE A 155 5.66 22.06 30.48
CA ILE A 155 4.70 21.00 30.10
C ILE A 155 5.30 19.99 29.11
N GLY A 156 6.55 20.19 28.67
CA GLY A 156 7.28 19.21 27.86
C GLY A 156 7.84 18.00 28.64
N MET A 157 7.15 17.45 29.64
CA MET A 157 7.55 16.20 30.33
C MET A 157 6.33 15.39 30.80
N GLY A 158 6.28 14.13 30.38
CA GLY A 158 5.24 13.16 30.75
C GLY A 158 5.17 12.87 32.24
N GLU A 159 3.98 12.39 32.63
CA GLU A 159 3.61 11.68 33.87
C GLU A 159 4.49 11.93 35.11
N VAL A 160 4.05 12.83 35.99
CA VAL A 160 4.29 12.65 37.44
C VAL A 160 3.12 13.21 38.27
N LEU A 161 2.22 12.29 38.66
CA LEU A 161 1.52 12.19 39.94
C LEU A 161 0.53 13.29 40.39
N ALA A 162 -0.75 12.88 40.39
CA ALA A 162 -1.72 12.95 41.50
C ALA A 162 -1.62 14.15 42.46
N VAL A 163 -2.64 15.02 42.45
CA VAL A 163 -3.45 15.35 43.66
C VAL A 163 -4.84 15.83 43.23
N SER A 164 -5.85 14.99 43.39
CA SER A 164 -7.09 15.25 44.16
C SER A 164 -7.85 13.94 44.31
#